data_AF-A0A4S2FSP4-F1
#
_entry.id   AF-A0A4S2FSP4-F1
#
_cell.length_a   1.000
_cell.length_b   1.000
_cell.length_c   1.000
_cell.angle_alpha   90.00
_cell.angle_beta   90.00
_cell.angle_gamma   90.00
#
_symmetry.space_group_name_H-M   'P 1'
#
loop_
_entity.id
_entity.type
_entity.pdbx_description
1 polymer ?
#
loop_
_entity_poly.entity_id
_entity_poly.type
_entity_poly.pdbx_seq_one_letter_code
_entity_poly.pdbx_strand_id
1 'polypeptide(L)'
;SNLIGAGEKKQVFPLCHKIIRLGYATGIPLIAFALFFHQHIIGAYTENTAIVQLAWPPFLVMLLNYFFALPSYAYLNATTGTGATRTVFIFQVTTTIAYLFCLWGLDFCDVPLAAYWAVEYLYVMLLGTQSVIYLKYKQY
;
A
#
# COMPACT_ATOMS: atom_id res chain seq x y z
N SER A 1 19.56 -4.81 3.02
CA SER A 1 20.84 -5.30 2.50
C SER A 1 22.02 -5.04 3.44
N ASN A 2 22.31 -3.79 3.86
CA ASN A 2 23.48 -3.50 4.71
C ASN A 2 23.45 -4.17 6.11
N LEU A 3 22.33 -4.06 6.84
CA LEU A 3 22.19 -4.63 8.20
C LEU A 3 22.14 -6.15 8.25
N ILE A 4 21.70 -6.79 7.16
CA ILE A 4 21.54 -8.25 7.10
C ILE A 4 22.86 -8.93 6.74
N GLY A 5 23.69 -8.28 5.91
CA GLY A 5 25.08 -8.68 5.71
C GLY A 5 25.94 -8.53 6.98
N ALA A 6 25.58 -7.61 7.87
CA ALA A 6 26.25 -7.41 9.16
C ALA A 6 25.78 -8.36 10.29
N GLY A 7 24.80 -9.24 10.05
CA GLY A 7 24.26 -10.16 11.07
C GLY A 7 23.33 -9.52 12.12
N GLU A 8 23.05 -8.21 12.00
CA GLU A 8 22.24 -7.39 12.91
C GLU A 8 20.74 -7.54 12.63
N LYS A 9 20.26 -8.79 12.68
CA LYS A 9 18.88 -9.17 12.34
C LYS A 9 17.83 -8.41 13.14
N LYS A 10 18.08 -8.18 14.44
CA LYS A 10 17.20 -7.47 15.39
C LYS A 10 16.96 -5.99 15.06
N GLN A 11 17.75 -5.39 14.16
CA GLN A 11 17.62 -3.98 13.78
C GLN A 11 16.65 -3.76 12.60
N VAL A 12 16.12 -4.83 12.00
CA VAL A 12 15.18 -4.74 10.87
C VAL A 12 13.87 -4.06 11.28
N PHE A 13 13.30 -4.41 12.43
CA PHE A 13 12.08 -3.77 12.94
C PHE A 13 12.25 -2.27 13.27
N PRO A 14 13.29 -1.84 14.02
CA PRO A 14 13.58 -0.41 14.24
C PRO A 14 13.77 0.38 12.94
N LEU A 15 14.43 -0.21 11.94
CA LEU A 15 14.63 0.43 10.64
C LEU A 15 13.30 0.62 9.90
N CYS A 16 12.46 -0.43 9.83
CA CYS A 16 11.13 -0.34 9.24
C CYS A 16 10.30 0.75 9.92
N HIS A 17 10.31 0.81 11.25
CA HIS A 17 9.59 1.84 11.99
C HIS A 17 10.07 3.26 11.66
N LYS A 18 11.39 3.45 11.50
CA LYS A 18 11.95 4.74 11.10
C LYS A 18 11.55 5.13 9.67
N ILE A 19 11.57 4.18 8.73
CA ILE A 19 11.11 4.39 7.35
C ILE A 19 9.62 4.76 7.34
N ILE A 20 8.81 4.03 8.10
CA ILE A 20 7.37 4.31 8.23
C ILE A 20 7.14 5.71 8.80
N ARG A 21 7.85 6.09 9.87
CA ARG A 21 7.72 7.42 10.47
C ARG A 21 8.16 8.54 9.52
N LEU A 22 9.24 8.35 8.76
CA LEU A 22 9.69 9.31 7.75
C LEU A 22 8.70 9.42 6.59
N GLY A 23 8.18 8.29 6.12
CA GLY A 23 7.15 8.24 5.09
C GLY A 23 5.85 8.91 5.52
N TYR A 24 5.45 8.78 6.79
CA TYR A 24 4.32 9.55 7.32
C TYR A 24 4.61 11.03 7.47
N ALA A 25 5.81 11.40 7.95
CA ALA A 25 6.19 12.81 8.10
C ALA A 25 6.23 13.56 6.76
N THR A 26 6.53 12.86 5.66
CA THR A 26 6.56 13.42 4.30
C THR A 26 5.22 13.25 3.56
N GLY A 27 4.55 12.12 3.75
CA GLY A 27 3.28 11.79 3.11
C GLY A 27 2.10 12.60 3.64
N ILE A 28 1.97 12.78 4.96
CA ILE A 28 0.87 13.55 5.55
C ILE A 28 0.78 15.00 5.02
N PRO A 29 1.87 15.81 4.98
CA PRO A 29 1.79 17.15 4.43
C PRO A 29 1.49 17.16 2.93
N LEU A 30 1.98 16.16 2.18
CA LEU A 30 1.67 16.02 0.76
C LEU A 30 0.18 15.68 0.52
N ILE A 31 -0.39 14.77 1.33
CA ILE A 31 -1.81 14.41 1.31
C ILE A 31 -2.66 15.63 1.68
N ALA A 32 -2.27 16.38 2.73
CA ALA A 32 -2.96 17.61 3.12
C ALA A 32 -2.95 18.65 1.99
N PHE A 33 -1.81 18.82 1.32
CA PHE A 33 -1.69 19.70 0.16
C PHE A 33 -2.56 19.23 -1.02
N ALA A 34 -2.57 17.93 -1.31
CA ALA A 34 -3.39 17.34 -2.36
C ALA A 34 -4.90 17.49 -2.08
N LEU A 35 -5.32 17.38 -0.82
CA LEU A 35 -6.70 17.66 -0.40
C LEU A 35 -7.05 19.13 -0.55
N PHE A 36 -6.13 20.05 -0.26
CA PHE A 36 -6.38 21.49 -0.40
C PHE A 36 -6.51 21.92 -1.87
N PHE A 37 -5.74 21.30 -2.77
CA PHE A 37 -5.74 21.60 -4.21
C PHE A 37 -6.58 20.64 -5.07
N HIS A 38 -7.38 19.75 -4.45
CA HIS A 38 -8.11 18.70 -5.17
C HIS A 38 -9.00 19.23 -6.30
N GLN A 39 -9.68 20.38 -6.11
CA GLN A 39 -10.54 20.97 -7.14
C GLN A 39 -9.74 21.47 -8.35
N HIS A 40 -8.56 22.05 -8.14
CA HIS A 40 -7.69 22.50 -9.24
C HIS A 40 -7.05 21.34 -9.99
N ILE A 41 -6.69 20.27 -9.29
CA ILE A 41 -6.10 19.07 -9.92
C ILE A 41 -7.17 18.35 -10.76
N ILE A 42 -8.36 18.10 -10.21
CA ILE A 42 -9.40 17.36 -10.93
C ILE A 42 -10.02 18.24 -12.04
N GLY A 43 -10.15 19.54 -11.82
CA GLY A 43 -10.60 20.50 -12.83
C GLY A 43 -9.65 20.66 -14.02
N ALA A 44 -8.35 20.37 -13.85
CA ALA A 44 -7.39 20.36 -14.96
C ALA A 44 -7.56 19.17 -15.91
N TYR A 45 -8.13 18.06 -15.43
CA TYR A 45 -8.38 16.87 -16.24
C TYR A 45 -9.76 16.86 -16.89
N THR A 46 -10.75 17.61 -16.37
CA THR A 46 -12.13 17.64 -16.91
C THR A 46 -12.91 18.85 -16.40
N GLU A 47 -13.56 19.61 -17.31
CA GLU A 47 -14.41 20.77 -16.97
C GLU A 47 -15.84 20.39 -16.51
N ASN A 48 -16.23 19.11 -16.63
CA ASN A 48 -17.55 18.64 -16.24
C ASN A 48 -17.63 18.39 -14.72
N THR A 49 -18.36 19.27 -14.02
CA THR A 49 -18.55 19.25 -12.57
C THR A 49 -19.17 17.95 -12.03
N ALA A 50 -19.92 17.20 -12.85
CA ALA A 50 -20.48 15.90 -12.44
C ALA A 50 -19.38 14.84 -12.26
N ILE A 51 -18.36 14.84 -13.13
CA ILE A 51 -17.23 13.91 -13.04
C ILE A 51 -16.30 14.30 -11.89
N VAL A 52 -16.12 15.60 -11.63
CA VAL A 52 -15.35 16.09 -10.49
C VAL A 52 -15.93 15.57 -9.16
N GLN A 53 -17.26 15.60 -9.01
CA GLN A 53 -17.92 15.07 -7.81
C GLN A 53 -17.85 13.54 -7.73
N LEU A 54 -17.94 12.83 -8.85
CA LEU A 54 -17.87 11.36 -8.87
C LEU A 54 -16.44 10.83 -8.62
N ALA A 55 -15.42 11.61 -8.95
CA ALA A 55 -14.00 11.30 -8.73
C ALA A 55 -13.53 11.60 -7.29
N TRP A 56 -14.33 12.32 -6.50
CA TRP A 56 -13.98 12.67 -5.13
C TRP A 56 -13.86 11.45 -4.18
N PRO A 57 -14.84 10.52 -4.14
CA PRO A 57 -14.72 9.30 -3.34
C PRO A 57 -13.47 8.44 -3.66
N PRO A 58 -13.17 8.08 -4.93
CA PRO A 58 -11.97 7.29 -5.22
C PRO A 58 -10.67 8.05 -4.92
N PHE A 59 -10.65 9.38 -5.07
CA PHE A 59 -9.48 10.19 -4.69
C PHE A 59 -9.18 10.12 -3.19
N LEU A 60 -10.20 10.21 -2.34
CA LEU A 60 -10.05 10.02 -0.90
C LEU A 60 -9.59 8.60 -0.55
N VAL A 61 -10.17 7.59 -1.20
CA VAL A 61 -9.80 6.19 -0.99
C VAL A 61 -8.32 5.97 -1.36
N MET A 62 -7.85 6.53 -2.48
CA MET A 62 -6.45 6.43 -2.89
C MET A 62 -5.48 7.12 -1.90
N LEU A 63 -5.85 8.30 -1.38
CA LEU A 63 -5.06 9.01 -0.35
C LEU A 63 -4.96 8.20 0.94
N LEU A 64 -6.07 7.60 1.38
CA LEU A 64 -6.08 6.71 2.54
C LEU A 64 -5.28 5.43 2.28
N ASN A 65 -5.19 4.95 1.03
CA ASN A 65 -4.41 3.76 0.68
C ASN A 65 -2.93 3.96 0.96
N TYR A 66 -2.43 5.18 0.81
CA TYR A 66 -1.06 5.51 1.15
C TYR A 66 -0.68 5.12 2.59
N PHE A 67 -1.60 5.29 3.56
CA PHE A 67 -1.35 4.91 4.95
C PHE A 67 -1.18 3.40 5.15
N PHE A 68 -1.90 2.58 4.39
CA PHE A 68 -1.76 1.12 4.46
C PHE A 68 -0.60 0.63 3.59
N ALA A 69 -0.39 1.26 2.44
CA ALA A 69 0.65 0.92 1.47
C ALA A 69 2.04 1.10 2.04
N LEU A 70 2.30 2.26 2.64
CA LEU A 70 3.62 2.62 3.15
C LEU A 70 4.22 1.59 4.13
N PRO A 71 3.53 1.16 5.22
CA PRO A 71 4.05 0.14 6.11
C PRO A 71 4.17 -1.22 5.44
N SER A 72 3.18 -1.65 4.66
CA SER A 72 3.22 -2.94 3.98
C SER A 72 4.42 -3.06 3.04
N TYR A 73 4.67 -2.04 2.22
CA TYR A 73 5.83 -2.02 1.33
C TYR A 73 7.15 -1.89 2.09
N ALA A 74 7.20 -1.15 3.21
CA ALA A 74 8.39 -1.08 4.05
C ALA A 74 8.78 -2.47 4.59
N TYR A 75 7.81 -3.24 5.11
CA TYR A 75 8.06 -4.61 5.60
C TYR A 75 8.38 -5.60 4.47
N LEU A 76 7.72 -5.47 3.32
CA LEU A 76 8.01 -6.29 2.15
C LEU A 76 9.44 -6.05 1.66
N ASN A 77 9.85 -4.77 1.53
CA ASN A 77 11.19 -4.39 1.12
C ASN A 77 12.26 -4.82 2.13
N ALA A 78 11.95 -4.78 3.43
CA ALA A 78 12.82 -5.35 4.46
C ALA A 78 12.97 -6.86 4.31
N THR A 79 11.87 -7.58 4.07
CA THR A 79 11.87 -9.04 3.84
C THR A 79 12.65 -9.39 2.58
N THR A 80 12.46 -8.66 1.48
CA THR A 80 13.26 -8.80 0.25
C THR A 80 14.74 -8.55 0.54
N GLY A 81 15.05 -7.52 1.34
CA GLY A 81 16.39 -7.19 1.78
C GLY A 81 17.07 -8.26 2.63
N THR A 82 16.32 -9.26 3.14
CA THR A 82 16.86 -10.43 3.86
C THR A 82 17.45 -11.51 2.94
N GLY A 83 17.28 -11.38 1.62
CA GLY A 83 17.71 -12.40 0.65
C GLY A 83 16.69 -13.55 0.48
N ALA A 84 15.56 -13.54 1.21
CA ALA A 84 14.47 -14.49 1.06
C ALA A 84 13.53 -14.14 -0.11
N THR A 85 14.09 -13.81 -1.27
CA THR A 85 13.35 -13.38 -2.48
C THR A 85 12.34 -14.41 -2.95
N ARG A 86 12.66 -15.71 -2.84
CA ARG A 86 11.72 -16.80 -3.18
C ARG A 86 10.45 -16.77 -2.33
N THR A 87 10.56 -16.45 -1.04
CA THR A 87 9.39 -16.35 -0.15
C THR A 87 8.56 -15.12 -0.46
N VAL A 88 9.21 -13.98 -0.71
CA VAL A 88 8.52 -12.75 -1.14
C VAL A 88 7.78 -12.95 -2.46
N PHE A 89 8.37 -13.70 -3.39
CA PHE A 89 7.71 -14.04 -4.65
C PHE A 89 6.43 -14.85 -4.43
N ILE A 90 6.45 -15.84 -3.53
CA ILE A 90 5.24 -16.61 -3.18
C ILE A 90 4.16 -15.70 -2.58
N PHE A 91 4.53 -14.75 -1.70
CA PHE A 91 3.59 -13.77 -1.15
C PHE A 91 2.96 -12.89 -2.23
N GLN A 92 3.76 -12.39 -3.17
CA GLN A 92 3.24 -11.60 -4.28
C GLN A 92 2.31 -12.41 -5.19
N VAL A 93 2.69 -13.63 -5.56
CA VAL A 93 1.87 -14.49 -6.44
C VAL A 93 0.54 -14.84 -5.78
N THR A 94 0.57 -15.30 -4.52
CA THR A 94 -0.65 -15.67 -3.79
C THR A 94 -1.59 -14.48 -3.60
N THR A 95 -1.06 -13.31 -3.23
CA THR A 95 -1.86 -12.11 -3.06
C THR A 95 -2.42 -11.61 -4.40
N THR A 96 -1.66 -11.71 -5.49
CA THR A 96 -2.11 -11.31 -6.84
C THR A 96 -3.25 -12.21 -7.32
N ILE A 97 -3.17 -13.52 -7.09
CA ILE A 97 -4.25 -14.45 -7.43
C ILE A 97 -5.52 -14.11 -6.65
N ALA A 98 -5.41 -13.88 -5.33
CA ALA A 98 -6.55 -13.50 -4.49
C ALA A 98 -7.17 -12.17 -4.95
N TYR A 99 -6.33 -11.19 -5.29
CA TYR A 99 -6.75 -9.90 -5.82
C TYR A 99 -7.54 -10.01 -7.12
N LEU A 100 -7.02 -10.78 -8.09
CA LEU A 100 -7.71 -11.02 -9.36
C LEU A 100 -9.06 -11.71 -9.15
N PHE A 101 -9.14 -12.66 -8.22
CA PHE A 101 -10.39 -13.33 -7.89
C PHE A 101 -11.42 -12.38 -7.26
N CYS A 102 -10.98 -11.50 -6.35
CA CYS A 102 -11.85 -10.47 -5.78
C CYS A 102 -12.35 -9.48 -6.84
N LEU A 103 -11.47 -9.00 -7.72
CA LEU A 103 -11.85 -8.12 -8.82
C LEU A 103 -12.85 -8.78 -9.76
N TRP A 104 -12.62 -10.04 -10.12
CA TRP A 104 -13.53 -10.81 -10.96
C TRP A 104 -14.90 -10.96 -10.31
N GLY A 105 -14.97 -11.17 -9.00
CA GLY A 105 -16.25 -11.20 -8.27
C GLY A 105 -16.97 -9.85 -8.22
N LEU A 106 -16.24 -8.75 -8.11
CA LEU A 106 -16.80 -7.39 -8.11
C LEU A 106 -17.35 -6.98 -9.48
N ASP A 107 -16.75 -7.49 -10.57
CA ASP A 107 -17.24 -7.29 -11.93
C ASP A 107 -18.68 -7.78 -12.13
N PHE A 108 -19.10 -8.83 -11.41
CA PHE A 108 -20.48 -9.32 -11.44
C PHE A 108 -21.47 -8.50 -10.59
N CYS A 109 -21.00 -7.59 -9.74
CA CYS A 109 -21.84 -6.90 -8.76
C CYS A 109 -22.19 -5.44 -9.11
N ASP A 110 -21.84 -4.94 -10.30
CA ASP A 110 -22.19 -3.57 -10.77
C ASP A 110 -21.90 -2.49 -9.69
N VAL A 111 -20.74 -2.60 -9.06
CA VAL A 111 -20.35 -1.79 -7.90
C VAL A 111 -19.70 -0.47 -8.31
N PRO A 112 -19.86 0.60 -7.50
CA PRO A 112 -19.22 1.87 -7.76
C PRO A 112 -17.68 1.76 -7.72
N LEU A 113 -16.99 2.62 -8.46
CA LEU A 113 -15.52 2.65 -8.60
C LEU A 113 -14.77 2.64 -7.25
N ALA A 114 -15.36 3.20 -6.20
CA ALA A 114 -14.80 3.18 -4.85
C ALA A 114 -14.60 1.75 -4.29
N ALA A 115 -15.46 0.80 -4.66
CA ALA A 115 -15.35 -0.59 -4.22
C ALA A 115 -14.12 -1.28 -4.82
N TYR A 116 -13.79 -0.98 -6.09
CA TYR A 116 -12.57 -1.48 -6.73
C TYR A 116 -11.31 -0.97 -6.02
N TRP A 117 -11.28 0.32 -5.67
CA TRP A 117 -10.18 0.88 -4.89
C TRP A 117 -10.09 0.29 -3.48
N ALA A 118 -11.20 -0.14 -2.89
CA ALA A 118 -11.16 -0.83 -1.59
C ALA A 118 -10.45 -2.19 -1.66
N VAL A 119 -10.43 -2.84 -2.83
CA VAL A 119 -9.69 -4.10 -3.04
C VAL A 119 -8.18 -3.87 -2.95
N GLU A 120 -7.67 -2.69 -3.34
CA GLU A 120 -6.26 -2.37 -3.17
C GLU A 120 -5.84 -2.38 -1.70
N TYR A 121 -6.69 -1.91 -0.79
CA TYR A 121 -6.41 -2.02 0.64
C TYR A 121 -6.23 -3.48 1.05
N LEU A 122 -7.08 -4.36 0.54
CA LEU A 122 -7.06 -5.78 0.87
C LEU A 122 -5.75 -6.41 0.38
N TYR A 123 -5.33 -6.10 -0.86
CA TYR A 123 -4.04 -6.53 -1.41
C TYR A 123 -2.87 -6.06 -0.53
N VAL A 124 -2.84 -4.78 -0.19
CA VAL A 124 -1.79 -4.16 0.60
C VAL A 124 -1.76 -4.70 2.03
N MET A 125 -2.91 -4.89 2.67
CA MET A 125 -3.00 -5.43 4.02
C MET A 125 -2.54 -6.90 4.07
N LEU A 126 -2.92 -7.71 3.09
CA LEU A 126 -2.48 -9.11 2.99
C LEU A 126 -0.96 -9.21 2.81
N LEU A 127 -0.37 -8.45 1.89
CA LEU A 127 1.08 -8.44 1.69
C LEU A 127 1.83 -7.95 2.93
N GLY A 128 1.32 -6.90 3.58
CA GLY A 128 1.88 -6.38 4.82
C GLY A 128 1.84 -7.40 5.95
N THR A 129 0.69 -8.04 6.17
CA THR A 129 0.54 -9.05 7.23
C THR A 129 1.41 -10.28 6.95
N GLN A 130 1.45 -10.80 5.72
CA GLN A 130 2.32 -11.93 5.36
C GLN A 130 3.80 -11.60 5.60
N SER A 131 4.23 -10.39 5.22
CA SER A 131 5.62 -9.94 5.43
C SER A 131 5.97 -9.79 6.91
N VAL A 132 5.07 -9.20 7.71
CA VAL A 132 5.28 -9.02 9.16
C VAL A 132 5.30 -10.37 9.89
N ILE A 133 4.39 -11.29 9.56
CA ILE A 133 4.34 -12.64 10.14
C ILE A 133 5.62 -13.39 9.81
N TYR A 134 6.10 -13.32 8.56
CA TYR A 134 7.35 -13.97 8.16
C TYR A 134 8.56 -13.44 8.93
N LEU A 135 8.68 -12.11 9.04
CA LEU A 135 9.76 -11.47 9.80
C LEU A 135 9.73 -11.87 11.28
N LYS A 136 8.53 -11.88 11.91
CA LYS A 136 8.36 -12.33 13.30
C LYS A 136 8.68 -13.82 13.48
N TYR A 137 8.24 -14.67 12.55
CA TYR A 137 8.46 -16.12 12.62
C TYR A 137 9.94 -16.48 12.55
N LYS A 138 10.71 -15.77 11.72
CA LYS A 138 12.17 -15.93 11.62
C LYS A 138 12.95 -15.23 12.75
N GLN A 139 12.26 -14.58 13.70
CA GLN A 139 12.85 -13.81 14.81
C GLN A 139 13.86 -12.75 14.33
N TYR A 140 13.54 -12.08 13.22
CA TYR A 140 14.21 -10.84 12.85
C TYR A 140 13.78 -9.69 13.77
#